data_AF-A0A4R1I5I8-F1
#
_entry.id   AF-A0A4R1I5I8-F1
#
_cell.length_a   1.000
_cell.length_b   1.000
_cell.length_c   1.000
_cell.angle_alpha   90.00
_cell.angle_beta   90.00
_cell.angle_gamma   90.00
#
_symmetry.space_group_name_H-M   'P 1'
#
loop_
_entity.id
_entity.type
_entity.pdbx_description
1 polymer ?
#
loop_
_entity_poly.entity_id
_entity_poly.type
_entity_poly.pdbx_seq_one_letter_code
_entity_poly.pdbx_strand_id
1 'polypeptide(L)'
;MNARSIGPGSASTQPSTSTDFGDLAGEYVRRAQSIERKAVCPAPAVDAEAAISFLKTLDPAGRHNLVAITTDCIRGRTFAPGSWEDIRAWILAEGVAANLYFSLNEPLPHDAGRDLDRKLSKADICTIRGVAGDVDPRPDEHTSFDHARTRVLDRVDGLRSGSAPPTITIDSGGGAQPIWLLSEKVPVGALAGEVEAIGRGLAKALHGDAVQNIDRIFRLPGSINYPNADKIKRGQTKRPASVRHRSERRYSLLDIARAFPPIESGTANDQSPALAAIIAEIRCADLSEVPPNLWDKFNVARLRDAKLNLLWQGDVRGLAGDDRTSSAWRFNLAVRLGLADFAAEDYAQLALAWDIPEIDRDGIDPDTPNGLRQLARDWVRGGLPNTPAVRAAHWFDDPSDALDAPTDISGPSPEGRGSASVMRPGGSAAYDALQPRCRRRRRCRMTT
;
A
#
# COMPACT_ATOMS: atom_id res chain seq x y z
N MET A 1 -72.87 -60.99 2.19
CA MET A 1 -73.74 -61.42 3.31
C MET A 1 -73.02 -61.00 4.59
N ASN A 2 -73.44 -59.93 5.28
CA ASN A 2 -74.47 -59.92 6.35
C ASN A 2 -74.16 -60.97 7.44
N ALA A 3 -74.10 -60.70 8.75
CA ALA A 3 -74.55 -59.56 9.53
C ALA A 3 -74.02 -59.63 10.99
N ARG A 4 -73.87 -58.43 11.60
CA ARG A 4 -74.27 -57.99 12.96
C ARG A 4 -73.82 -58.75 14.22
N SER A 5 -73.21 -57.99 15.14
CA SER A 5 -73.81 -57.67 16.45
C SER A 5 -73.21 -56.36 17.01
N ILE A 6 -74.05 -55.58 17.68
CA ILE A 6 -73.90 -54.19 18.15
C ILE A 6 -74.12 -54.19 19.67
N GLY A 7 -73.43 -53.29 20.39
CA GLY A 7 -73.78 -52.87 21.76
C GLY A 7 -72.91 -51.71 22.25
N PRO A 8 -73.40 -50.81 23.14
CA PRO A 8 -73.49 -49.38 22.81
C PRO A 8 -72.82 -48.40 23.82
N GLY A 9 -72.70 -47.13 23.40
CA GLY A 9 -72.95 -45.97 24.27
C GLY A 9 -71.74 -45.19 24.81
N SER A 10 -71.63 -43.91 24.43
CA SER A 10 -71.25 -42.73 25.26
C SER A 10 -70.80 -41.60 24.30
N ALA A 11 -71.62 -40.56 24.11
CA ALA A 11 -71.75 -39.36 24.94
C ALA A 11 -70.75 -38.25 24.55
N SER A 12 -71.25 -37.34 23.71
CA SER A 12 -71.20 -35.88 23.83
C SER A 12 -69.87 -35.21 24.17
N THR A 13 -69.30 -34.62 23.12
CA THR A 13 -68.24 -33.61 23.06
C THR A 13 -68.57 -32.32 23.85
N GLN A 14 -67.60 -31.83 24.64
CA GLN A 14 -67.32 -30.40 24.78
C GLN A 14 -65.80 -30.18 24.74
N PRO A 15 -65.28 -29.17 24.02
CA PRO A 15 -63.85 -28.87 24.02
C PRO A 15 -63.51 -27.90 25.16
N SER A 16 -62.69 -28.35 26.11
CA SER A 16 -62.07 -27.47 27.11
C SER A 16 -60.87 -26.76 26.48
N THR A 17 -61.01 -25.45 26.29
CA THR A 17 -59.91 -24.54 26.00
C THR A 17 -59.27 -24.13 27.33
N SER A 18 -58.17 -24.79 27.71
CA SER A 18 -57.25 -24.24 28.72
C SER A 18 -55.86 -24.14 28.08
N THR A 19 -55.61 -23.00 27.44
CA THR A 19 -54.26 -22.60 27.08
C THR A 19 -53.55 -22.25 28.39
N ASP A 20 -52.64 -23.13 28.82
CA ASP A 20 -51.86 -22.95 30.02
C ASP A 20 -50.85 -21.80 29.82
N PHE A 21 -51.19 -20.63 30.34
CA PHE A 21 -50.37 -19.41 30.25
C PHE A 21 -49.04 -19.52 31.02
N GLY A 22 -48.83 -20.58 31.81
CA GLY A 22 -47.59 -20.82 32.55
C GLY A 22 -46.44 -21.34 31.69
N ASP A 23 -46.73 -22.09 30.62
CA ASP A 23 -45.69 -22.83 29.87
C ASP A 23 -45.00 -21.96 28.80
N LEU A 24 -45.71 -20.96 28.25
CA LEU A 24 -45.15 -20.01 27.28
C LEU A 24 -44.12 -19.06 27.90
N ALA A 25 -44.29 -18.70 29.18
CA ALA A 25 -43.30 -17.86 29.89
C ALA A 25 -42.01 -18.63 30.16
N GLY A 26 -42.11 -19.92 30.50
CA GLY A 26 -40.95 -20.81 30.71
C GLY A 26 -40.19 -21.11 29.42
N GLU A 27 -40.87 -21.19 28.28
CA GLU A 27 -40.24 -21.31 26.96
C GLU A 27 -39.59 -19.99 26.51
N TYR A 28 -40.24 -18.85 26.77
CA TYR A 28 -39.70 -17.53 26.41
C TYR A 28 -38.44 -17.19 27.21
N VAL A 29 -38.40 -17.51 28.51
CA VAL A 29 -37.21 -17.32 29.36
C VAL A 29 -36.10 -18.28 28.96
N ARG A 30 -36.40 -19.55 28.63
CA ARG A 30 -35.39 -20.50 28.12
C ARG A 30 -34.85 -20.10 26.75
N ARG A 31 -35.69 -19.52 25.88
CA ARG A 31 -35.29 -19.00 24.57
C ARG A 31 -34.48 -17.70 24.71
N ALA A 32 -34.83 -16.81 25.64
CA ALA A 32 -34.08 -15.61 25.96
C ALA A 32 -32.70 -15.93 26.57
N GLN A 33 -32.64 -16.90 27.50
CA GLN A 33 -31.37 -17.38 28.08
C GLN A 33 -30.51 -18.18 27.08
N SER A 34 -31.15 -18.83 26.09
CA SER A 34 -30.46 -19.48 24.95
C SER A 34 -29.92 -18.45 23.94
N ILE A 35 -30.64 -17.35 23.73
CA ILE A 35 -30.20 -16.23 22.86
C ILE A 35 -29.06 -15.43 23.52
N GLU A 36 -29.06 -15.28 24.85
CA GLU A 36 -27.98 -14.62 25.61
C GLU A 36 -26.73 -15.49 25.81
N ARG A 37 -26.83 -16.81 25.55
CA ARG A 37 -25.69 -17.72 25.46
C ARG A 37 -25.21 -17.95 24.03
N LYS A 38 -25.41 -16.97 23.14
CA LYS A 38 -24.64 -16.91 21.90
C LYS A 38 -23.19 -16.73 22.31
N ALA A 39 -22.42 -17.82 22.31
CA ALA A 39 -21.00 -17.82 22.59
C ALA A 39 -20.36 -16.70 21.76
N VAL A 40 -20.03 -15.59 22.40
CA VAL A 40 -19.21 -14.55 21.81
C VAL A 40 -17.92 -15.27 21.50
N CYS A 41 -17.71 -15.62 20.23
CA CYS A 41 -16.43 -16.15 19.79
C CYS A 41 -15.39 -15.13 20.27
N PRO A 42 -14.43 -15.54 21.12
CA PRO A 42 -13.47 -14.59 21.66
C PRO A 42 -12.81 -13.88 20.48
N ALA A 43 -12.63 -12.56 20.62
CA ALA A 43 -11.95 -11.78 19.59
C ALA A 43 -10.61 -12.47 19.24
N PRO A 44 -10.25 -12.54 17.95
CA PRO A 44 -9.03 -13.22 17.56
C PRO A 44 -7.85 -12.54 18.27
N ALA A 45 -7.07 -13.34 18.99
CA ALA A 45 -5.94 -12.89 19.80
C ALA A 45 -4.61 -13.32 19.18
N VAL A 46 -3.55 -12.62 19.53
CA VAL A 46 -2.17 -12.96 19.12
C VAL A 46 -1.77 -14.29 19.75
N ASP A 47 -1.28 -15.20 18.91
CA ASP A 47 -0.68 -16.47 19.28
C ASP A 47 0.83 -16.43 19.02
N ALA A 48 1.58 -16.04 20.05
CA ALA A 48 3.04 -15.96 19.96
C ALA A 48 3.70 -17.33 19.76
N GLU A 49 3.08 -18.43 20.22
CA GLU A 49 3.63 -19.78 20.04
C GLU A 49 3.52 -20.22 18.58
N ALA A 50 2.38 -19.96 17.94
CA ALA A 50 2.21 -20.22 16.52
C ALA A 50 3.23 -19.42 15.68
N ALA A 51 3.48 -18.17 16.06
CA ALA A 51 4.49 -17.33 15.41
C ALA A 51 5.92 -17.89 15.58
N ILE A 52 6.30 -18.26 16.80
CA ILE A 52 7.62 -18.85 17.08
C ILE A 52 7.79 -20.20 16.38
N SER A 53 6.75 -21.05 16.39
CA SER A 53 6.73 -22.33 15.68
C SER A 53 6.87 -22.12 14.16
N PHE A 54 6.29 -21.06 13.61
CA PHE A 54 6.51 -20.67 12.23
C PHE A 54 7.97 -20.27 11.97
N LEU A 55 8.52 -19.35 12.77
CA LEU A 55 9.89 -18.84 12.59
C LEU A 55 10.94 -19.96 12.76
N LYS A 56 10.73 -20.91 13.66
CA LYS A 56 11.57 -22.10 13.82
C LYS A 56 11.55 -23.00 12.60
N THR A 57 10.44 -23.10 11.88
CA THR A 57 10.39 -23.85 10.61
C THR A 57 10.99 -23.07 9.46
N LEU A 58 10.81 -21.75 9.45
CA LEU A 58 11.45 -20.88 8.48
C LEU A 58 12.97 -21.03 8.56
N ASP A 59 13.52 -20.86 9.77
CA ASP A 59 14.95 -20.97 10.04
C ASP A 59 15.23 -20.96 11.56
N PRO A 60 15.54 -22.10 12.19
CA PRO A 60 15.76 -22.16 13.63
C PRO A 60 17.13 -21.60 14.06
N ALA A 61 18.07 -21.44 13.13
CA ALA A 61 19.45 -21.06 13.43
C ALA A 61 19.84 -19.68 12.85
N GLY A 62 18.95 -19.03 12.10
CA GLY A 62 19.21 -17.72 11.52
C GLY A 62 18.60 -16.55 12.31
N ARG A 63 18.97 -15.36 11.87
CA ARG A 63 18.43 -14.08 12.39
C ARG A 63 17.03 -13.82 11.86
N HIS A 64 16.14 -13.28 12.69
CA HIS A 64 14.78 -12.93 12.26
C HIS A 64 14.56 -11.44 12.41
N ASN A 65 14.11 -10.78 11.34
CA ASN A 65 13.62 -9.41 11.42
C ASN A 65 12.09 -9.45 11.44
N LEU A 66 11.50 -8.82 12.47
CA LEU A 66 10.07 -8.64 12.60
C LEU A 66 9.71 -7.17 12.45
N VAL A 67 8.58 -6.89 11.83
CA VAL A 67 8.11 -5.53 11.54
C VAL A 67 6.67 -5.38 12.00
N ALA A 68 6.41 -4.36 12.81
CA ALA A 68 5.10 -3.93 13.27
C ALA A 68 4.68 -2.69 12.47
N ILE A 69 3.49 -2.72 11.89
CA ILE A 69 2.94 -1.60 11.11
C ILE A 69 1.58 -1.21 11.68
N THR A 70 1.46 0.07 12.04
CA THR A 70 0.18 0.74 12.33
C THR A 70 -0.10 1.76 11.23
N THR A 71 -1.17 2.54 11.35
CA THR A 71 -1.48 3.66 10.45
C THR A 71 -0.39 4.73 10.44
N ASP A 72 0.26 4.94 11.59
CA ASP A 72 1.13 6.10 11.82
C ASP A 72 2.60 5.72 11.99
N CYS A 73 2.90 4.44 12.19
CA CYS A 73 4.24 4.01 12.58
C CYS A 73 4.64 2.67 11.98
N ILE A 74 5.91 2.57 11.59
CA ILE A 74 6.58 1.33 11.22
C ILE A 74 7.74 1.14 12.20
N ARG A 75 7.74 0.01 12.91
CA ARG A 75 8.80 -0.38 13.85
C ARG A 75 9.34 -1.74 13.43
N GLY A 76 10.66 -1.89 13.38
CA GLY A 76 11.30 -3.17 13.12
C GLY A 76 12.19 -3.58 14.28
N ARG A 77 12.48 -4.87 14.37
CA ARG A 77 13.49 -5.39 15.30
C ARG A 77 14.13 -6.64 14.71
N THR A 78 15.46 -6.70 14.73
CA THR A 78 16.24 -7.85 14.30
C THR A 78 16.76 -8.63 15.50
N PHE A 79 16.38 -9.90 15.55
CA PHE A 79 16.73 -10.81 16.64
C PHE A 79 17.89 -11.72 16.23
N ALA A 80 18.83 -11.90 17.16
CA ALA A 80 19.91 -12.86 17.00
C ALA A 80 19.37 -14.31 17.01
N PRO A 81 20.09 -15.28 16.42
CA PRO A 81 19.69 -16.68 16.46
C PRO A 81 19.39 -17.15 17.89
N GLY A 82 18.31 -17.92 18.06
CA GLY A 82 17.94 -18.47 19.37
C GLY A 82 17.26 -17.50 20.34
N SER A 83 17.06 -16.23 19.99
CA SER A 83 16.45 -15.20 20.87
C SER A 83 14.91 -15.33 20.97
N TRP A 84 14.41 -16.55 21.21
CA TRP A 84 12.99 -16.89 21.12
C TRP A 84 12.13 -16.20 22.17
N GLU A 85 12.64 -15.99 23.39
CA GLU A 85 11.91 -15.27 24.44
C GLU A 85 11.80 -13.77 24.16
N ASP A 86 12.84 -13.16 23.57
CA ASP A 86 12.77 -11.76 23.14
C ASP A 86 11.80 -11.59 21.97
N ILE A 87 11.79 -12.54 21.03
CA ILE A 87 10.82 -12.60 19.93
C ILE A 87 9.40 -12.71 20.51
N ARG A 88 9.17 -13.62 21.47
CA ARG A 88 7.88 -13.79 22.15
C ARG A 88 7.40 -12.48 22.76
N ALA A 89 8.24 -11.86 23.59
CA ALA A 89 7.89 -10.63 24.29
C ALA A 89 7.54 -9.50 23.32
N TRP A 90 8.31 -9.38 22.23
CA TRP A 90 8.06 -8.36 21.21
C TRP A 90 6.75 -8.61 20.45
N ILE A 91 6.46 -9.86 20.06
CA ILE A 91 5.21 -10.22 19.38
C ILE A 91 4.00 -9.91 20.26
N LEU A 92 4.05 -10.26 21.54
CA LEU A 92 2.96 -10.00 22.49
C LEU A 92 2.77 -8.50 22.72
N ALA A 93 3.86 -7.73 22.80
CA ALA A 93 3.77 -6.28 22.98
C ALA A 93 3.20 -5.57 21.74
N GLU A 94 3.70 -5.89 20.55
CA GLU A 94 3.34 -5.19 19.31
C GLU A 94 2.01 -5.67 18.70
N GLY A 95 1.71 -6.97 18.80
CA GLY A 95 0.58 -7.59 18.11
C GLY A 95 -0.82 -7.19 18.61
N VAL A 96 -0.90 -6.51 19.76
CA VAL A 96 -2.16 -5.99 20.32
C VAL A 96 -2.78 -4.93 19.40
N ALA A 97 -1.95 -4.11 18.76
CA ALA A 97 -2.40 -2.95 17.99
C ALA A 97 -1.78 -2.83 16.60
N ALA A 98 -0.76 -3.64 16.28
CA ALA A 98 -0.05 -3.57 15.02
C ALA A 98 -0.24 -4.83 14.16
N ASN A 99 -0.21 -4.60 12.85
CA ASN A 99 -0.01 -5.65 11.87
C ASN A 99 1.44 -6.14 11.95
N LEU A 100 1.66 -7.43 12.24
CA LEU A 100 3.00 -8.00 12.35
C LEU A 100 3.43 -8.74 11.09
N TYR A 101 4.70 -8.56 10.73
CA TYR A 101 5.33 -9.14 9.57
C TYR A 101 6.72 -9.70 9.93
N PHE A 102 7.24 -10.56 9.07
CA PHE A 102 8.62 -11.04 9.12
C PHE A 102 9.30 -10.81 7.77
N SER A 103 10.60 -10.57 7.77
CA SER A 103 11.40 -10.62 6.53
C SER A 103 11.66 -12.08 6.15
N LEU A 104 11.37 -12.45 4.89
CA LEU A 104 11.57 -13.82 4.42
C LEU A 104 13.04 -14.22 4.46
N ASN A 105 13.91 -13.32 3.99
CA ASN A 105 15.34 -13.58 3.83
C ASN A 105 16.14 -13.06 5.03
N GLU A 106 17.32 -13.63 5.23
CA GLU A 106 18.08 -13.43 6.46
C GLU A 106 18.83 -12.09 6.43
N PRO A 107 18.67 -11.24 7.47
CA PRO A 107 19.41 -9.99 7.57
C PRO A 107 20.89 -10.22 7.84
N LEU A 108 21.68 -9.20 7.52
CA LEU A 108 23.06 -9.06 7.99
C LEU A 108 23.17 -9.24 9.52
N PRO A 109 24.35 -9.62 10.02
CA PRO A 109 24.62 -9.58 11.45
C PRO A 109 24.69 -8.13 11.96
N HIS A 110 24.33 -7.92 13.24
CA HIS A 110 24.31 -6.59 13.88
C HIS A 110 25.70 -5.92 13.94
N ASP A 111 26.77 -6.71 13.94
CA ASP A 111 28.16 -6.22 13.93
C ASP A 111 28.60 -5.64 12.57
N ALA A 112 27.73 -5.65 11.54
CA ALA A 112 27.96 -5.01 10.26
C ALA A 112 27.92 -3.47 10.29
N GLY A 113 27.83 -2.85 11.48
CA GLY A 113 27.86 -1.39 11.67
C GLY A 113 26.64 -0.66 11.16
N ARG A 114 25.52 -1.36 10.94
CA ARG A 114 24.25 -0.82 10.45
C ARG A 114 23.15 -1.04 11.48
N ASP A 115 22.25 -0.07 11.59
CA ASP A 115 21.01 -0.26 12.34
C ASP A 115 20.03 -1.12 11.53
N LEU A 116 19.74 -2.30 12.08
CA LEU A 116 18.84 -3.31 11.54
C LEU A 116 17.52 -3.40 12.32
N ASP A 117 17.31 -2.57 13.35
CA ASP A 117 16.07 -2.51 14.13
C ASP A 117 15.03 -1.59 13.46
N ARG A 118 14.77 -1.91 12.19
CA ARG A 118 13.82 -1.22 11.30
C ARG A 118 13.30 -2.19 10.25
N LYS A 119 12.41 -1.71 9.39
CA LYS A 119 12.09 -2.42 8.15
C LYS A 119 13.34 -2.47 7.28
N LEU A 120 13.73 -3.68 6.87
CA LEU A 120 14.92 -3.93 6.08
C LEU A 120 14.77 -3.44 4.64
N SER A 121 15.91 -3.08 4.06
CA SER A 121 16.09 -2.84 2.63
C SER A 121 16.87 -4.00 1.99
N LYS A 122 16.95 -4.05 0.65
CA LYS A 122 17.75 -5.05 -0.09
C LYS A 122 19.20 -5.12 0.38
N ALA A 123 19.80 -3.98 0.72
CA ALA A 123 21.19 -3.90 1.18
C ALA A 123 21.41 -4.49 2.58
N ASP A 124 20.33 -4.76 3.32
CA ASP A 124 20.36 -5.32 4.67
C ASP A 124 20.23 -6.84 4.67
N ILE A 125 19.97 -7.48 3.53
CA ILE A 125 19.83 -8.94 3.39
C ILE A 125 21.18 -9.57 3.08
N CYS A 126 21.60 -10.57 3.84
CA CYS A 126 22.85 -11.30 3.61
C CYS A 126 22.65 -12.64 2.91
N THR A 127 21.51 -13.29 3.14
CA THR A 127 21.28 -14.67 2.66
C THR A 127 19.82 -14.89 2.29
N ILE A 128 19.59 -15.52 1.14
CA ILE A 128 18.27 -15.89 0.65
C ILE A 128 17.88 -17.24 1.23
N ARG A 129 16.74 -17.28 1.92
CA ARG A 129 16.11 -18.51 2.44
C ARG A 129 15.12 -19.12 1.47
N GLY A 130 14.53 -18.30 0.61
CA GLY A 130 13.45 -18.72 -0.28
C GLY A 130 12.91 -17.58 -1.12
N VAL A 131 11.92 -17.93 -1.93
CA VAL A 131 11.07 -16.98 -2.66
C VAL A 131 9.63 -17.21 -2.27
N ALA A 132 8.78 -16.20 -2.46
CA ALA A 132 7.39 -16.25 -2.07
C ALA A 132 6.50 -15.48 -3.03
N GLY A 133 5.23 -15.85 -3.06
CA GLY A 133 4.16 -15.11 -3.71
C GLY A 133 3.28 -14.40 -2.71
N ASP A 134 2.50 -13.42 -3.20
CA ASP A 134 1.44 -12.76 -2.44
C ASP A 134 0.22 -12.71 -3.35
N VAL A 135 -0.86 -13.33 -2.90
CA VAL A 135 -2.03 -13.56 -3.73
C VAL A 135 -3.23 -13.02 -2.97
N ASP A 136 -3.68 -11.83 -3.37
CA ASP A 136 -4.84 -11.17 -2.77
C ASP A 136 -6.09 -11.28 -3.66
N PRO A 137 -7.30 -11.24 -3.07
CA PRO A 137 -8.53 -11.15 -3.82
C PRO A 137 -8.54 -9.88 -4.68
N ARG A 138 -8.80 -10.02 -5.98
CA ARG A 138 -9.03 -8.87 -6.85
C ARG A 138 -10.42 -8.29 -6.55
N PRO A 139 -10.58 -6.96 -6.51
CA PRO A 139 -11.89 -6.35 -6.41
C PRO A 139 -12.79 -6.83 -7.55
N ASP A 140 -14.00 -7.27 -7.21
CA ASP A 140 -15.05 -7.65 -8.13
C ASP A 140 -16.35 -7.11 -7.54
N GLU A 141 -17.05 -6.27 -8.28
CA GLU A 141 -18.27 -5.58 -7.84
C GLU A 141 -19.40 -6.54 -7.47
N HIS A 142 -19.35 -7.78 -7.96
CA HIS A 142 -20.42 -8.76 -7.79
C HIS A 142 -20.10 -9.89 -6.81
N THR A 143 -18.88 -9.93 -6.25
CA THR A 143 -18.47 -10.97 -5.30
C THR A 143 -18.14 -10.35 -3.94
N SER A 144 -18.70 -10.92 -2.85
CA SER A 144 -18.26 -10.58 -1.50
C SER A 144 -16.76 -10.86 -1.30
N PHE A 145 -16.09 -10.07 -0.46
CA PHE A 145 -14.67 -10.28 -0.16
C PHE A 145 -14.37 -11.71 0.28
N ASP A 146 -15.26 -12.31 1.08
CA ASP A 146 -15.08 -13.65 1.62
C ASP A 146 -15.13 -14.72 0.54
N HIS A 147 -16.04 -14.62 -0.42
CA HIS A 147 -16.07 -15.55 -1.55
C HIS A 147 -14.84 -15.38 -2.44
N ALA A 148 -14.43 -14.13 -2.72
CA ALA A 148 -13.22 -13.87 -3.51
C ALA A 148 -11.96 -14.41 -2.82
N ARG A 149 -11.87 -14.28 -1.49
CA ARG A 149 -10.80 -14.84 -0.67
C ARG A 149 -10.80 -16.36 -0.64
N THR A 150 -11.95 -17.00 -0.51
CA THR A 150 -12.04 -18.47 -0.58
C THR A 150 -11.48 -18.98 -1.91
N ARG A 151 -11.85 -18.37 -3.04
CA ARG A 151 -11.28 -18.73 -4.35
C ARG A 151 -9.76 -18.60 -4.41
N VAL A 152 -9.21 -17.54 -3.80
CA VAL A 152 -7.75 -17.34 -3.70
C VAL A 152 -7.10 -18.47 -2.90
N LEU A 153 -7.66 -18.81 -1.74
CA LEU A 153 -7.14 -19.87 -0.89
C LEU A 153 -7.20 -21.23 -1.59
N ASP A 154 -8.33 -21.57 -2.20
CA ASP A 154 -8.51 -22.82 -2.94
C ASP A 154 -7.53 -22.94 -4.10
N ARG A 155 -7.32 -21.84 -4.85
CA ARG A 155 -6.34 -21.79 -5.94
C ARG A 155 -4.92 -22.06 -5.44
N VAL A 156 -4.52 -21.42 -4.33
CA VAL A 156 -3.18 -21.62 -3.77
C VAL A 156 -3.04 -23.02 -3.15
N ASP A 157 -4.09 -23.55 -2.53
CA ASP A 157 -4.11 -24.93 -2.02
C ASP A 157 -3.99 -25.95 -3.17
N GLY A 158 -4.53 -25.63 -4.35
CA GLY A 158 -4.36 -26.42 -5.58
C GLY A 158 -2.90 -26.55 -6.07
N LEU A 159 -2.02 -25.60 -5.72
CA LEU A 159 -0.58 -25.68 -6.07
C LEU A 159 0.10 -26.90 -5.46
N ARG A 160 -0.48 -27.49 -4.40
CA ARG A 160 0.05 -28.69 -3.73
C ARG A 160 0.13 -29.92 -4.64
N SER A 161 -0.64 -29.93 -5.73
CA SER A 161 -0.65 -30.98 -6.74
C SER A 161 0.23 -30.67 -7.96
N GLY A 162 0.90 -29.51 -7.97
CA GLY A 162 1.77 -29.07 -9.06
C GLY A 162 3.17 -29.69 -9.04
N SER A 163 3.98 -29.32 -10.03
CA SER A 163 5.37 -29.78 -10.18
C SER A 163 6.33 -29.22 -9.11
N ALA A 164 6.02 -28.04 -8.56
CA ALA A 164 6.75 -27.43 -7.45
C ALA A 164 5.77 -26.90 -6.39
N PRO A 165 5.24 -27.77 -5.51
CA PRO A 165 4.30 -27.36 -4.48
C PRO A 165 4.97 -26.44 -3.43
N PRO A 166 4.26 -25.44 -2.87
CA PRO A 166 4.84 -24.57 -1.84
C PRO A 166 5.35 -25.35 -0.63
N THR A 167 6.47 -24.91 -0.05
CA THR A 167 6.99 -25.45 1.21
C THR A 167 6.06 -25.07 2.37
N ILE A 168 5.64 -23.80 2.40
CA ILE A 168 4.69 -23.27 3.38
C ILE A 168 3.66 -22.44 2.64
N THR A 169 2.40 -22.50 3.05
CA THR A 169 1.36 -21.55 2.63
C THR A 169 0.83 -20.83 3.86
N ILE A 170 0.91 -19.50 3.86
CA ILE A 170 0.35 -18.65 4.91
C ILE A 170 -1.01 -18.12 4.45
N ASP A 171 -2.01 -18.24 5.32
CA ASP A 171 -3.21 -17.41 5.27
C ASP A 171 -2.86 -16.06 5.90
N SER A 172 -2.83 -14.98 5.11
CA SER A 172 -2.49 -13.66 5.64
C SER A 172 -3.66 -12.98 6.36
N GLY A 173 -4.83 -13.63 6.39
CA GLY A 173 -6.11 -13.04 6.77
C GLY A 173 -6.77 -12.26 5.62
N GLY A 174 -6.00 -11.77 4.64
CA GLY A 174 -6.50 -11.08 3.45
C GLY A 174 -6.43 -11.88 2.17
N GLY A 175 -5.45 -12.77 2.07
CA GLY A 175 -5.16 -13.58 0.90
C GLY A 175 -4.24 -14.73 1.29
N ALA A 176 -3.44 -15.20 0.35
CA ALA A 176 -2.54 -16.33 0.54
C ALA A 176 -1.10 -15.97 0.15
N GLN A 177 -0.16 -16.42 0.97
CA GLN A 177 1.28 -16.18 0.78
C GLN A 177 2.01 -17.53 0.74
N PRO A 178 2.12 -18.16 -0.45
CA PRO A 178 2.90 -19.37 -0.62
C PRO A 178 4.41 -19.06 -0.65
N ILE A 179 5.21 -19.91 -0.01
CA ILE A 179 6.66 -19.78 0.18
C ILE A 179 7.34 -21.07 -0.29
N TRP A 180 8.40 -20.93 -1.07
CA TRP A 180 9.30 -22.00 -1.50
C TRP A 180 10.65 -21.79 -0.83
N LEU A 181 10.97 -22.63 0.16
CA LEU A 181 12.24 -22.55 0.88
C LEU A 181 13.33 -23.32 0.14
N LEU A 182 14.54 -22.77 0.18
CA LEU A 182 15.70 -23.38 -0.42
C LEU A 182 16.24 -24.54 0.43
N SER A 183 16.80 -25.55 -0.21
CA SER A 183 17.51 -26.65 0.48
C SER A 183 18.78 -26.15 1.15
N GLU A 184 19.44 -25.20 0.51
CA GLU A 184 20.61 -24.48 1.03
C GLU A 184 20.36 -22.99 0.89
N LYS A 185 20.63 -22.23 1.96
CA LYS A 185 20.54 -20.77 1.89
C LYS A 185 21.65 -20.26 0.97
N VAL A 186 21.32 -19.32 0.07
CA VAL A 186 22.33 -18.76 -0.84
C VAL A 186 22.72 -17.36 -0.42
N PRO A 187 24.03 -17.01 -0.35
CA PRO A 187 24.45 -15.63 -0.14
C PRO A 187 23.86 -14.71 -1.22
N VAL A 188 23.40 -13.52 -0.83
CA VAL A 188 22.74 -12.59 -1.77
C VAL A 188 23.65 -12.24 -2.95
N GLY A 189 24.91 -11.87 -2.67
CA GLY A 189 25.96 -11.64 -3.66
C GLY A 189 25.48 -11.02 -4.98
N ALA A 190 25.91 -11.60 -6.09
CA ALA A 190 25.43 -11.25 -7.44
C ALA A 190 24.06 -11.88 -7.79
N LEU A 191 23.53 -12.77 -6.94
CA LEU A 191 22.32 -13.56 -7.23
C LEU A 191 21.02 -12.79 -6.95
N ALA A 192 21.07 -11.61 -6.33
CA ALA A 192 19.90 -10.80 -6.02
C ALA A 192 18.99 -10.62 -7.24
N GLY A 193 19.56 -10.24 -8.39
CA GLY A 193 18.79 -10.01 -9.62
C GLY A 193 18.07 -11.27 -10.12
N GLU A 194 18.75 -12.40 -10.10
CA GLU A 194 18.22 -13.71 -10.52
C GLU A 194 17.07 -14.16 -9.62
N VAL A 195 17.22 -14.02 -8.30
CA VAL A 195 16.18 -14.36 -7.32
C VAL A 195 14.94 -13.49 -7.51
N GLU A 196 15.12 -12.19 -7.74
CA GLU A 196 13.99 -11.30 -8.06
C GLU A 196 13.36 -11.64 -9.42
N ALA A 197 14.12 -12.13 -10.39
CA ALA A 197 13.59 -12.60 -11.68
C ALA A 197 12.71 -13.83 -11.52
N ILE A 198 13.14 -14.79 -10.70
CA ILE A 198 12.32 -15.94 -10.29
C ILE A 198 11.05 -15.46 -9.59
N GLY A 199 11.18 -14.51 -8.64
CA GLY A 199 10.04 -13.93 -7.93
C GLY A 199 9.01 -13.28 -8.85
N ARG A 200 9.45 -12.61 -9.93
CA ARG A 200 8.56 -12.05 -10.96
C ARG A 200 7.87 -13.14 -11.78
N GLY A 201 8.61 -14.18 -12.17
CA GLY A 201 8.05 -15.37 -12.83
C GLY A 201 6.94 -16.02 -12.01
N LEU A 202 7.19 -16.17 -10.71
CA LEU A 202 6.26 -16.70 -9.73
C LEU A 202 5.03 -15.80 -9.57
N ALA A 203 5.20 -14.49 -9.41
CA ALA A 203 4.08 -13.54 -9.32
C ALA A 203 3.18 -13.62 -10.57
N LYS A 204 3.77 -13.68 -11.77
CA LYS A 204 3.01 -13.86 -13.02
C LYS A 204 2.25 -15.18 -13.04
N ALA A 205 2.90 -16.30 -12.70
CA ALA A 205 2.29 -17.62 -12.71
C ALA A 205 1.11 -17.74 -11.74
N LEU A 206 1.19 -17.06 -10.59
CA LEU A 206 0.12 -17.06 -9.58
C LEU A 206 -0.97 -16.03 -9.85
N HIS A 207 -0.79 -15.15 -10.85
CA HIS A 207 -1.55 -13.90 -10.97
C HIS A 207 -1.57 -13.11 -9.65
N GLY A 208 -0.44 -13.16 -8.92
CA GLY A 208 -0.22 -12.51 -7.64
C GLY A 208 0.30 -11.09 -7.78
N ASP A 209 0.61 -10.48 -6.65
CA ASP A 209 1.15 -9.12 -6.59
C ASP A 209 2.67 -9.10 -6.77
N ALA A 210 3.19 -7.93 -7.13
CA ALA A 210 4.61 -7.71 -7.36
C ALA A 210 5.38 -7.63 -6.03
N VAL A 211 5.75 -8.80 -5.51
CA VAL A 211 6.43 -8.98 -4.21
C VAL A 211 7.82 -9.59 -4.34
N GLN A 212 8.41 -9.55 -5.52
CA GLN A 212 9.66 -10.24 -5.87
C GLN A 212 10.91 -9.81 -5.08
N ASN A 213 10.89 -8.64 -4.44
CA ASN A 213 12.08 -8.05 -3.83
C ASN A 213 12.63 -8.95 -2.71
N ILE A 214 13.96 -9.11 -2.64
CA ILE A 214 14.58 -10.01 -1.66
C ILE A 214 14.40 -9.57 -0.20
N ASP A 215 14.10 -8.30 0.03
CA ASP A 215 13.83 -7.69 1.35
C ASP A 215 12.33 -7.67 1.69
N ARG A 216 11.49 -8.34 0.90
CA ARG A 216 10.04 -8.33 1.12
C ARG A 216 9.69 -8.94 2.48
N ILE A 217 8.75 -8.28 3.15
CA ILE A 217 8.13 -8.74 4.39
C ILE A 217 6.78 -9.40 4.12
N PHE A 218 6.46 -10.45 4.87
CA PHE A 218 5.23 -11.23 4.77
C PHE A 218 4.52 -11.30 6.11
N ARG A 219 3.23 -11.63 6.11
CA ARG A 219 2.42 -11.63 7.33
C ARG A 219 2.94 -12.68 8.30
N LEU A 220 3.17 -12.30 9.56
CA LEU A 220 3.62 -13.25 10.58
C LEU A 220 2.44 -14.14 11.02
N PRO A 221 2.49 -15.47 10.83
CA PRO A 221 1.47 -16.38 11.38
C PRO A 221 1.39 -16.27 12.90
N GLY A 222 0.20 -16.44 13.47
CA GLY A 222 -0.06 -16.19 14.89
C GLY A 222 -0.36 -14.72 15.21
N SER A 223 -0.20 -13.78 14.26
CA SER A 223 -0.62 -12.39 14.44
C SER A 223 -2.05 -12.14 13.92
N ILE A 224 -2.59 -10.96 14.20
CA ILE A 224 -3.89 -10.51 13.69
C ILE A 224 -3.69 -9.57 12.49
N ASN A 225 -4.42 -9.82 11.41
CA ASN A 225 -4.57 -8.88 10.30
C ASN A 225 -5.58 -7.80 10.68
N TYR A 226 -5.10 -6.57 10.83
CA TYR A 226 -5.90 -5.38 11.07
C TYR A 226 -6.10 -4.64 9.73
N PRO A 227 -7.28 -4.79 9.07
CA PRO A 227 -7.55 -4.09 7.82
C PRO A 227 -7.62 -2.56 8.06
N ASN A 228 -7.14 -1.79 7.08
CA ASN A 228 -7.32 -0.33 7.08
C ASN A 228 -8.76 0.04 6.68
N ALA A 229 -9.09 1.33 6.76
CA ALA A 229 -10.44 1.83 6.47
C ALA A 229 -10.96 1.39 5.09
N ASP A 230 -10.13 1.46 4.04
CA ASP A 230 -10.55 1.08 2.69
C ASP A 230 -10.75 -0.43 2.54
N LYS A 231 -9.93 -1.25 3.22
CA LYS A 231 -10.14 -2.69 3.30
C LYS A 231 -11.44 -3.05 4.02
N ILE A 232 -11.77 -2.33 5.10
CA ILE A 232 -13.04 -2.51 5.84
C ILE A 232 -14.23 -2.14 4.95
N LYS A 233 -14.16 -1.03 4.20
CA LYS A 233 -15.21 -0.64 3.23
C LYS A 233 -15.45 -1.72 2.17
N ARG A 234 -14.41 -2.46 1.77
CA ARG A 234 -14.52 -3.61 0.86
C ARG A 234 -15.00 -4.91 1.53
N GLY A 235 -15.41 -4.86 2.79
CA GLY A 235 -15.94 -6.00 3.54
C GLY A 235 -14.89 -6.86 4.25
N GLN A 236 -13.62 -6.45 4.28
CA GLN A 236 -12.59 -7.18 5.01
C GLN A 236 -12.71 -6.97 6.52
N THR A 237 -12.62 -8.05 7.29
CA THR A 237 -12.67 -8.05 8.76
C THR A 237 -11.34 -8.46 9.38
N LYS A 238 -11.18 -8.21 10.69
CA LYS A 238 -10.00 -8.67 11.45
C LYS A 238 -9.95 -10.21 11.42
N ARG A 239 -8.79 -10.76 11.05
CA ARG A 239 -8.59 -12.22 10.93
C ARG A 239 -7.22 -12.64 11.43
N PRO A 240 -7.09 -13.80 12.08
CA PRO A 240 -5.79 -14.34 12.41
C PRO A 240 -5.04 -14.69 11.11
N ALA A 241 -3.75 -14.41 11.09
CA ALA A 241 -2.85 -14.97 10.10
C ALA A 241 -2.37 -16.34 10.58
N SER A 242 -2.35 -17.35 9.71
CA SER A 242 -2.05 -18.72 10.11
C SER A 242 -1.29 -19.49 9.03
N VAL A 243 -0.61 -20.55 9.43
CA VAL A 243 -0.04 -21.50 8.48
C VAL A 243 -1.15 -22.43 8.00
N ARG A 244 -1.50 -22.39 6.72
CA ARG A 244 -2.48 -23.30 6.09
C ARG A 244 -1.88 -24.63 5.73
N HIS A 245 -0.66 -24.60 5.20
CA HIS A 245 0.06 -25.77 4.75
C HIS A 245 1.54 -25.66 5.11
N ARG A 246 2.13 -26.80 5.46
CA ARG A 246 3.56 -26.97 5.68
C ARG A 246 3.98 -28.32 5.13
N SER A 247 5.15 -28.37 4.52
CA SER A 247 5.84 -29.60 4.14
C SER A 247 7.34 -29.48 4.38
N GLU A 248 8.03 -30.61 4.36
CA GLU A 248 9.50 -30.66 4.44
C GLU A 248 10.19 -30.44 3.09
N ARG A 249 9.43 -30.16 2.02
CA ARG A 249 10.00 -29.94 0.69
C ARG A 249 10.87 -28.70 0.70
N ARG A 250 12.03 -28.81 0.06
CA ARG A 250 12.99 -27.75 -0.17
C ARG A 250 13.46 -27.82 -1.62
N TYR A 251 13.91 -26.69 -2.15
CA TYR A 251 14.22 -26.55 -3.57
C TYR A 251 15.59 -25.94 -3.78
N SER A 252 16.24 -26.25 -4.91
CA SER A 252 17.25 -25.35 -5.43
C SER A 252 16.57 -24.15 -6.13
N LEU A 253 17.30 -23.04 -6.32
CA LEU A 253 16.78 -21.94 -7.15
C LEU A 253 16.43 -22.41 -8.57
N LEU A 254 17.19 -23.37 -9.11
CA LEU A 254 16.94 -23.95 -10.42
C LEU A 254 15.61 -24.72 -10.48
N ASP A 255 15.25 -25.46 -9.44
CA ASP A 255 13.97 -26.18 -9.40
C ASP A 255 12.79 -25.20 -9.42
N ILE A 256 12.91 -24.10 -8.67
CA ILE A 256 11.89 -23.06 -8.65
C ILE A 256 11.83 -22.36 -10.01
N ALA A 257 12.98 -22.02 -10.60
CA ALA A 257 13.06 -21.38 -11.92
C ALA A 257 12.49 -22.27 -13.04
N ARG A 258 12.61 -23.60 -12.95
CA ARG A 258 12.00 -24.54 -13.91
C ARG A 258 10.47 -24.53 -13.82
N ALA A 259 9.92 -24.46 -12.62
CA ALA A 259 8.47 -24.40 -12.41
C ALA A 259 7.91 -23.00 -12.70
N PHE A 260 8.68 -21.96 -12.40
CA PHE A 260 8.33 -20.56 -12.55
C PHE A 260 9.45 -19.86 -13.33
N PRO A 261 9.42 -19.89 -14.68
CA PRO A 261 10.46 -19.32 -15.52
C PRO A 261 10.80 -17.88 -15.11
N PRO A 262 12.08 -17.55 -14.87
CA PRO A 262 12.49 -16.21 -14.48
C PRO A 262 12.02 -15.18 -15.50
N ILE A 263 11.53 -14.07 -15.00
CA ILE A 263 11.20 -12.91 -15.83
C ILE A 263 12.17 -11.82 -15.46
N GLU A 264 13.03 -11.44 -16.39
CA GLU A 264 13.89 -10.29 -16.17
C GLU A 264 13.04 -9.06 -15.88
N SER A 265 13.53 -8.19 -14.99
CA SER A 265 12.89 -6.89 -14.80
C SER A 265 12.94 -6.23 -16.16
N GLY A 266 11.78 -5.97 -16.75
CA GLY A 266 11.74 -5.32 -18.05
C GLY A 266 12.65 -4.10 -18.01
N THR A 267 13.72 -4.13 -18.80
CA THR A 267 14.64 -3.01 -19.01
C THR A 267 13.93 -1.77 -19.56
N ALA A 268 12.64 -1.89 -19.86
CA ALA A 268 11.79 -0.88 -20.46
C ALA A 268 11.69 0.45 -19.70
N ASN A 269 12.09 0.55 -18.42
CA ASN A 269 11.95 1.84 -17.70
C ASN A 269 13.12 2.29 -16.81
N ASP A 270 14.17 1.49 -16.61
CA ASP A 270 15.35 1.92 -15.83
C ASP A 270 16.68 1.85 -16.59
N GLN A 271 16.69 1.26 -17.79
CA GLN A 271 17.83 1.29 -18.72
C GLN A 271 17.37 1.51 -20.17
N SER A 272 16.26 2.22 -20.37
CA SER A 272 15.87 2.57 -21.73
C SER A 272 16.88 3.57 -22.30
N PRO A 273 17.23 3.47 -23.60
CA PRO A 273 18.03 4.50 -24.28
C PRO A 273 17.44 5.90 -24.10
N ALA A 274 16.10 5.99 -24.02
CA ALA A 274 15.38 7.22 -23.71
C ALA A 274 15.75 7.77 -22.31
N LEU A 275 15.76 6.93 -21.27
CA LEU A 275 16.16 7.37 -19.93
C LEU A 275 17.63 7.79 -19.88
N ALA A 276 18.52 7.04 -20.54
CA ALA A 276 19.93 7.41 -20.63
C ALA A 276 20.13 8.76 -21.34
N ALA A 277 19.38 9.01 -22.42
CA ALA A 277 19.41 10.29 -23.14
C ALA A 277 18.92 11.44 -22.25
N ILE A 278 17.80 11.29 -21.55
CA ILE A 278 17.28 12.32 -20.65
C ILE A 278 18.21 12.56 -19.44
N ILE A 279 18.82 11.51 -18.89
CA ILE A 279 19.84 11.67 -17.84
C ILE A 279 21.02 12.49 -18.36
N ALA A 280 21.47 12.26 -19.60
CA ALA A 280 22.56 13.01 -20.20
C ALA A 280 22.18 14.47 -20.48
N GLU A 281 20.96 14.72 -20.96
CA GLU A 281 20.39 16.05 -21.18
C GLU A 281 20.36 16.85 -19.87
N ILE A 282 19.68 16.33 -18.84
CA ILE A 282 19.54 17.02 -17.54
C ILE A 282 20.90 17.23 -16.86
N ARG A 283 21.83 16.27 -16.99
CA ARG A 283 23.18 16.39 -16.41
C ARG A 283 23.99 17.56 -17.00
N CYS A 284 23.76 17.87 -18.27
CA CYS A 284 24.47 18.95 -18.95
C CYS A 284 23.84 20.33 -18.71
N ALA A 285 22.62 20.38 -18.15
CA ALA A 285 21.93 21.61 -17.83
C ALA A 285 22.45 22.26 -16.55
N ASP A 286 22.37 23.59 -16.47
CA ASP A 286 22.56 24.31 -15.22
C ASP A 286 21.27 24.26 -14.40
N LEU A 287 21.27 23.52 -13.31
CA LEU A 287 20.10 23.32 -12.45
C LEU A 287 20.14 24.20 -11.18
N SER A 288 21.11 25.10 -11.07
CA SER A 288 21.31 25.92 -9.86
C SER A 288 20.19 26.96 -9.67
N GLU A 289 19.63 27.45 -10.77
CA GLU A 289 18.51 28.40 -10.78
C GLU A 289 17.60 28.23 -12.01
N VAL A 290 16.36 28.70 -11.89
CA VAL A 290 15.41 28.74 -13.01
C VAL A 290 15.62 30.07 -13.75
N PRO A 291 15.98 30.06 -15.05
CA PRO A 291 16.28 31.28 -15.76
C PRO A 291 15.00 32.11 -16.03
N PRO A 292 15.09 33.45 -16.13
CA PRO A 292 13.91 34.32 -16.23
C PRO A 292 12.99 34.00 -17.42
N ASN A 293 13.55 33.64 -18.57
CA ASN A 293 12.78 33.24 -19.75
C ASN A 293 11.96 31.96 -19.51
N LEU A 294 12.48 31.03 -18.70
CA LEU A 294 11.74 29.83 -18.32
C LEU A 294 10.60 30.17 -17.36
N TRP A 295 10.81 31.10 -16.42
CA TRP A 295 9.72 31.61 -15.58
C TRP A 295 8.61 32.26 -16.42
N ASP A 296 8.95 33.08 -17.40
CA ASP A 296 7.96 33.73 -18.27
C ASP A 296 7.14 32.70 -19.04
N LYS A 297 7.82 31.72 -19.66
CA LYS A 297 7.17 30.59 -20.35
C LYS A 297 6.25 29.81 -19.41
N PHE A 298 6.74 29.49 -18.21
CA PHE A 298 5.99 28.73 -17.20
C PHE A 298 4.77 29.49 -16.68
N ASN A 299 4.89 30.79 -16.43
CA ASN A 299 3.79 31.63 -16.01
C ASN A 299 2.70 31.72 -17.09
N VAL A 300 3.09 31.86 -18.37
CA VAL A 300 2.13 31.79 -19.48
C VAL A 300 1.43 30.43 -19.55
N ALA A 301 2.15 29.33 -19.34
CA ALA A 301 1.57 27.99 -19.32
C ALA A 301 0.56 27.83 -18.16
N ARG A 302 0.88 28.32 -16.96
CA ARG A 302 -0.04 28.30 -15.80
C ARG A 302 -1.32 29.09 -16.02
N LEU A 303 -1.26 30.19 -16.76
CA LEU A 303 -2.46 30.96 -17.10
C LEU A 303 -3.37 30.21 -18.08
N ARG A 304 -2.82 29.31 -18.89
CA ARG A 304 -3.54 28.54 -19.91
C ARG A 304 -4.04 27.19 -19.39
N ASP A 305 -3.37 26.60 -18.41
CA ASP A 305 -3.73 25.32 -17.80
C ASP A 305 -4.05 25.51 -16.30
N ALA A 306 -5.35 25.52 -15.98
CA ALA A 306 -5.83 25.66 -14.61
C ALA A 306 -5.36 24.52 -13.70
N LYS A 307 -5.24 23.29 -14.22
CA LYS A 307 -4.73 22.15 -13.46
C LYS A 307 -3.24 22.31 -13.16
N LEU A 308 -2.44 22.80 -14.11
CA LEU A 308 -1.03 23.14 -13.86
C LEU A 308 -0.89 24.25 -12.80
N ASN A 309 -1.76 25.26 -12.82
CA ASN A 309 -1.73 26.32 -11.81
C ASN A 309 -2.10 25.80 -10.41
N LEU A 310 -3.17 24.99 -10.30
CA LEU A 310 -3.57 24.35 -9.05
C LEU A 310 -2.47 23.42 -8.52
N LEU A 311 -1.92 22.60 -9.42
CA LEU A 311 -0.82 21.70 -9.11
C LEU A 311 0.34 22.49 -8.49
N TRP A 312 0.84 23.52 -9.17
CA TRP A 312 1.98 24.31 -8.70
C TRP A 312 1.77 24.95 -7.32
N GLN A 313 0.52 25.25 -6.95
CA GLN A 313 0.16 25.81 -5.64
C GLN A 313 0.04 24.76 -4.52
N GLY A 314 0.24 23.48 -4.83
CA GLY A 314 0.05 22.38 -3.88
C GLY A 314 -1.42 21.99 -3.69
N ASP A 315 -2.30 22.32 -4.65
CA ASP A 315 -3.71 21.95 -4.58
C ASP A 315 -3.97 20.57 -5.19
N VAL A 316 -4.56 19.67 -4.41
CA VAL A 316 -4.85 18.28 -4.80
C VAL A 316 -5.76 18.17 -6.02
N ARG A 317 -6.53 19.21 -6.35
CA ARG A 317 -7.37 19.28 -7.56
C ARG A 317 -6.54 19.36 -8.85
N GLY A 318 -5.27 19.73 -8.75
CA GLY A 318 -4.33 19.70 -9.87
C GLY A 318 -3.82 18.30 -10.22
N LEU A 319 -4.06 17.29 -9.36
CA LEU A 319 -3.62 15.91 -9.58
C LEU A 319 -4.67 15.10 -10.33
N ALA A 320 -4.19 14.25 -11.26
CA ALA A 320 -4.99 13.15 -11.77
C ALA A 320 -4.95 11.96 -10.79
N GLY A 321 -6.13 11.53 -10.32
CA GLY A 321 -6.30 10.37 -9.44
C GLY A 321 -6.17 10.67 -7.94
N ASP A 322 -6.10 9.61 -7.12
CA ASP A 322 -6.09 9.70 -5.64
C ASP A 322 -4.69 9.57 -5.01
N ASP A 323 -3.66 9.32 -5.81
CA ASP A 323 -2.27 9.26 -5.32
C ASP A 323 -1.77 10.65 -4.94
N ARG A 324 -1.28 10.80 -3.70
CA ARG A 324 -0.76 12.05 -3.12
C ARG A 324 0.73 11.99 -2.81
N THR A 325 1.42 10.93 -3.25
CA THR A 325 2.86 10.77 -3.03
C THR A 325 3.67 11.84 -3.74
N SER A 326 4.85 12.15 -3.22
CA SER A 326 5.78 13.09 -3.85
C SER A 326 6.05 12.80 -5.33
N SER A 327 6.16 11.52 -5.69
CA SER A 327 6.31 11.07 -7.08
C SER A 327 5.06 11.33 -7.94
N ALA A 328 3.85 11.25 -7.37
CA ALA A 328 2.63 11.55 -8.11
C ALA A 328 2.55 13.04 -8.47
N TRP A 329 2.92 13.95 -7.56
CA TRP A 329 3.02 15.39 -7.83
C TRP A 329 4.01 15.70 -8.96
N ARG A 330 5.22 15.14 -8.88
CA ARG A 330 6.25 15.32 -9.91
C ARG A 330 5.84 14.74 -11.26
N PHE A 331 5.22 13.56 -11.27
CA PHE A 331 4.71 12.94 -12.48
C PHE A 331 3.64 13.81 -13.16
N ASN A 332 2.67 14.33 -12.40
CA ASN A 332 1.64 15.22 -12.94
C ASN A 332 2.24 16.54 -13.45
N LEU A 333 3.27 17.08 -12.79
CA LEU A 333 3.98 18.25 -13.30
C LEU A 333 4.66 17.94 -14.64
N ALA A 334 5.36 16.81 -14.75
CA ALA A 334 5.99 16.38 -15.99
C ALA A 334 4.96 16.24 -17.13
N VAL A 335 3.78 15.67 -16.86
CA VAL A 335 2.69 15.55 -17.85
C VAL A 335 2.22 16.92 -18.35
N ARG A 336 1.96 17.85 -17.43
CA ARG A 336 1.44 19.19 -17.76
C ARG A 336 2.47 20.01 -18.53
N LEU A 337 3.75 19.92 -18.15
CA LEU A 337 4.84 20.56 -18.87
C LEU A 337 5.08 19.94 -20.25
N GLY A 338 4.96 18.62 -20.39
CA GLY A 338 5.02 17.95 -21.68
C GLY A 338 3.91 18.39 -22.64
N LEU A 339 2.68 18.60 -22.14
CA LEU A 339 1.57 19.17 -22.93
C LEU A 339 1.83 20.61 -23.38
N ALA A 340 2.58 21.37 -22.60
CA ALA A 340 2.90 22.77 -22.86
C ALA A 340 4.26 22.96 -23.57
N ASP A 341 4.81 21.90 -24.17
CA ASP A 341 6.02 21.92 -24.99
C ASP A 341 7.27 22.41 -24.23
N PHE A 342 7.44 21.93 -23.00
CA PHE A 342 8.67 22.09 -22.22
C PHE A 342 9.65 20.95 -22.48
N ALA A 343 10.93 21.20 -22.20
CA ALA A 343 12.00 20.21 -22.28
C ALA A 343 12.24 19.49 -20.94
N ALA A 344 13.08 18.46 -20.93
CA ALA A 344 13.40 17.73 -19.71
C ALA A 344 14.21 18.58 -18.72
N GLU A 345 15.10 19.42 -19.24
CA GLU A 345 15.86 20.40 -18.46
C GLU A 345 14.93 21.43 -17.80
N ASP A 346 13.95 21.96 -18.54
CA ASP A 346 12.96 22.90 -18.02
C ASP A 346 12.21 22.30 -16.81
N TYR A 347 11.75 21.05 -16.97
CA TYR A 347 11.10 20.31 -15.91
C TYR A 347 12.00 20.12 -14.70
N ALA A 348 13.26 19.73 -14.90
CA ALA A 348 14.19 19.51 -13.81
C ALA A 348 14.42 20.80 -13.00
N GLN A 349 14.64 21.93 -13.67
CA GLN A 349 14.81 23.24 -13.03
C GLN A 349 13.55 23.65 -12.24
N LEU A 350 12.37 23.51 -12.84
CA LEU A 350 11.11 23.84 -12.19
C LEU A 350 10.80 22.90 -11.01
N ALA A 351 11.02 21.60 -11.15
CA ALA A 351 10.81 20.61 -10.09
C ALA A 351 11.75 20.86 -8.89
N LEU A 352 12.99 21.29 -9.14
CA LEU A 352 13.93 21.67 -8.10
C LEU A 352 13.57 22.99 -7.43
N ALA A 353 12.98 23.94 -8.14
CA ALA A 353 12.51 25.20 -7.56
C ALA A 353 11.15 25.10 -6.84
N TRP A 354 10.44 23.99 -7.03
CA TRP A 354 9.08 23.82 -6.52
C TRP A 354 9.08 23.50 -5.02
N ASP A 355 8.71 24.51 -4.22
CA ASP A 355 8.77 24.45 -2.76
C ASP A 355 7.37 24.25 -2.15
N ILE A 356 6.87 23.02 -2.18
CA ILE A 356 5.64 22.60 -1.49
C ILE A 356 5.92 21.44 -0.52
N PRO A 357 5.16 21.30 0.59
CA PRO A 357 5.40 20.27 1.61
C PRO A 357 5.37 18.82 1.10
N GLU A 358 4.66 18.55 0.01
CA GLU A 358 4.47 17.23 -0.57
C GLU A 358 5.67 16.74 -1.39
N ILE A 359 6.61 17.63 -1.73
CA ILE A 359 7.78 17.32 -2.53
C ILE A 359 8.97 16.96 -1.62
N ASP A 360 9.36 15.68 -1.64
CA ASP A 360 10.63 15.21 -1.09
C ASP A 360 11.78 15.63 -2.01
N ARG A 361 12.54 16.64 -1.57
CA ARG A 361 13.65 17.23 -2.32
C ARG A 361 14.93 16.39 -2.22
N ASP A 362 15.12 15.65 -1.12
CA ASP A 362 16.26 14.74 -0.97
C ASP A 362 16.17 13.59 -2.00
N GLY A 363 14.95 13.19 -2.36
CA GLY A 363 14.67 12.19 -3.38
C GLY A 363 14.95 12.62 -4.83
N ILE A 364 15.22 13.91 -5.08
CA ILE A 364 15.49 14.46 -6.42
C ILE A 364 16.79 15.29 -6.50
N ASP A 365 17.67 15.18 -5.50
CA ASP A 365 18.95 15.88 -5.49
C ASP A 365 19.80 15.52 -6.75
N PRO A 366 20.06 16.48 -7.65
CA PRO A 366 20.77 16.23 -8.91
C PRO A 366 22.24 15.86 -8.69
N ASP A 367 22.83 16.19 -7.54
CA ASP A 367 24.20 15.79 -7.19
C ASP A 367 24.29 14.31 -6.83
N THR A 368 23.14 13.64 -6.60
CA THR A 368 23.07 12.20 -6.36
C THR A 368 22.69 11.44 -7.63
N PRO A 369 23.31 10.27 -7.90
CA PRO A 369 22.92 9.43 -9.03
C PRO A 369 21.45 8.99 -8.99
N ASN A 370 20.83 8.94 -7.80
CA ASN A 370 19.43 8.55 -7.64
C ASN A 370 18.48 9.72 -7.89
N GLY A 371 18.78 10.92 -7.42
CA GLY A 371 17.93 12.09 -7.63
C GLY A 371 17.90 12.52 -9.09
N LEU A 372 19.06 12.58 -9.75
CA LEU A 372 19.14 12.83 -11.20
C LEU A 372 18.35 11.77 -12.01
N ARG A 373 18.47 10.50 -11.63
CA ARG A 373 17.72 9.41 -12.26
C ARG A 373 16.21 9.55 -12.01
N GLN A 374 15.80 10.02 -10.84
CA GLN A 374 14.39 10.20 -10.50
C GLN A 374 13.75 11.31 -11.36
N LEU A 375 14.42 12.45 -11.51
CA LEU A 375 13.97 13.54 -12.41
C LEU A 375 13.80 13.03 -13.85
N ALA A 376 14.80 12.31 -14.37
CA ALA A 376 14.73 11.76 -15.71
C ALA A 376 13.60 10.73 -15.88
N ARG A 377 13.33 9.90 -14.87
CA ARG A 377 12.23 8.91 -14.89
C ARG A 377 10.86 9.59 -14.90
N ASP A 378 10.68 10.64 -14.12
CA ASP A 378 9.44 11.39 -14.07
C ASP A 378 9.14 12.00 -15.46
N TRP A 379 10.16 12.58 -16.11
CA TRP A 379 10.05 13.09 -17.48
C TRP A 379 9.77 12.00 -18.54
N VAL A 380 10.52 10.88 -18.53
CA VAL A 380 10.32 9.79 -19.51
C VAL A 380 8.90 9.23 -19.44
N ARG A 381 8.32 9.15 -18.24
CA ARG A 381 6.98 8.61 -18.04
C ARG A 381 5.88 9.62 -18.35
N GLY A 382 6.11 10.89 -18.03
CA GLY A 382 5.09 11.92 -18.04
C GLY A 382 5.27 13.00 -19.11
N GLY A 383 6.49 13.48 -19.34
CA GLY A 383 6.74 14.67 -20.17
C GLY A 383 7.04 14.41 -21.64
N LEU A 384 7.44 13.18 -22.02
CA LEU A 384 7.72 12.89 -23.42
C LEU A 384 6.46 13.04 -24.32
N PRO A 385 6.60 13.61 -25.53
CA PRO A 385 5.52 13.67 -26.51
C PRO A 385 4.95 12.26 -26.80
N ASN A 386 3.63 12.16 -26.94
CA ASN A 386 2.90 10.93 -27.27
C ASN A 386 2.92 9.81 -26.21
N THR A 387 3.38 10.07 -24.97
CA THR A 387 3.18 9.11 -23.88
C THR A 387 1.69 8.87 -23.64
N PRO A 388 1.26 7.65 -23.23
CA PRO A 388 -0.14 7.37 -22.94
C PRO A 388 -0.75 8.36 -21.93
N ALA A 389 0.04 8.87 -20.98
CA ALA A 389 -0.38 9.87 -20.01
C ALA A 389 -0.63 11.24 -20.64
N VAL A 390 0.30 11.76 -21.45
CA VAL A 390 0.11 13.03 -22.19
C VAL A 390 -1.07 12.94 -23.14
N ARG A 391 -1.21 11.82 -23.86
CA ARG A 391 -2.38 11.60 -24.72
C ARG A 391 -3.65 11.58 -23.88
N ALA A 392 -3.69 10.82 -22.79
CA ALA A 392 -4.90 10.76 -21.96
C ALA A 392 -5.28 12.14 -21.41
N ALA A 393 -4.32 12.92 -20.91
CA ALA A 393 -4.57 14.28 -20.44
C ALA A 393 -5.05 15.21 -21.57
N HIS A 394 -4.53 15.06 -22.80
CA HIS A 394 -5.00 15.81 -23.98
C HIS A 394 -6.46 15.48 -24.38
N TRP A 395 -6.96 14.27 -24.09
CA TRP A 395 -8.28 13.81 -24.55
C TRP A 395 -9.36 13.75 -23.46
N PHE A 396 -8.99 13.60 -22.18
CA PHE A 396 -9.91 13.33 -21.07
C PHE A 396 -9.99 14.44 -20.01
N ASP A 397 -9.33 15.59 -20.23
CA ASP A 397 -9.66 16.80 -19.46
C ASP A 397 -10.98 17.38 -20.01
N ASP A 398 -12.08 17.06 -19.32
CA ASP A 398 -13.44 17.50 -19.64
C ASP A 398 -13.56 19.03 -19.47
N PRO A 399 -14.09 19.79 -20.45
CA PRO A 399 -14.36 21.22 -20.29
C PRO A 399 -15.36 21.54 -19.16
N SER A 400 -16.02 20.54 -18.55
CA SER A 400 -16.86 20.72 -17.36
C SER A 400 -16.08 20.99 -16.04
N ASP A 401 -14.76 20.78 -16.02
CA ASP A 401 -13.87 21.14 -14.90
C ASP A 401 -13.42 22.62 -14.92
N ALA A 402 -13.93 23.42 -15.87
CA ALA A 402 -13.74 24.87 -15.89
C ALA A 402 -14.52 25.50 -14.72
N LEU A 403 -13.88 25.57 -13.55
CA LEU A 403 -14.32 26.42 -12.44
C LEU A 403 -14.62 27.82 -12.96
N ASP A 404 -15.80 28.32 -12.59
CA ASP A 404 -16.42 29.60 -12.97
C ASP A 404 -15.38 30.71 -13.25
N ALA A 405 -15.15 30.98 -14.54
CA ALA A 405 -14.54 32.23 -14.95
C ALA A 405 -15.54 33.36 -14.63
N PRO A 406 -15.16 34.42 -13.92
CA PRO A 406 -16.03 35.59 -13.79
C PRO A 406 -16.20 36.19 -15.19
N THR A 407 -17.39 36.02 -15.76
CA THR A 407 -17.81 36.74 -16.95
C THR A 407 -17.93 38.21 -16.60
N ASP A 408 -16.96 39.02 -17.00
CA ASP A 408 -17.22 40.44 -17.24
C ASP A 408 -16.62 40.86 -18.59
N ILE A 409 -17.43 40.69 -19.62
CA ILE A 409 -17.29 41.44 -20.87
C ILE A 409 -18.57 42.26 -20.98
N SER A 410 -18.54 43.51 -20.52
CA SER A 410 -19.44 44.54 -21.03
C SER A 410 -18.69 45.87 -21.16
N GLY A 411 -18.39 46.23 -22.41
CA GLY A 411 -17.91 47.55 -22.79
C GLY A 411 -19.02 48.62 -22.69
N PRO A 412 -18.67 49.91 -22.84
CA PRO A 412 -19.43 51.03 -22.27
C PRO A 412 -20.45 51.67 -23.22
N SER A 413 -21.54 52.23 -22.66
CA SER A 413 -22.24 53.48 -23.05
C SER A 413 -23.72 53.51 -22.56
N PRO A 414 -24.42 54.67 -22.51
CA PRO A 414 -24.10 55.90 -21.80
C PRO A 414 -25.32 56.48 -21.01
N GLU A 415 -25.05 57.48 -20.17
CA GLU A 415 -25.98 58.48 -19.60
C GLU A 415 -27.17 58.08 -18.71
N GLY A 416 -27.22 58.67 -17.49
CA GLY A 416 -28.44 58.70 -16.67
C GLY A 416 -28.26 59.20 -15.24
N ARG A 417 -28.35 60.52 -15.07
CA ARG A 417 -28.40 61.36 -13.84
C ARG A 417 -29.08 60.73 -12.61
N GLY A 418 -28.57 61.05 -11.41
CA GLY A 418 -29.40 61.09 -10.19
C GLY A 418 -28.70 60.97 -8.82
N SER A 419 -28.11 62.08 -8.35
CA SER A 419 -28.17 62.64 -6.97
C SER A 419 -28.16 61.77 -5.68
N ALA A 420 -27.19 62.14 -4.80
CA ALA A 420 -27.22 62.25 -3.31
C ALA A 420 -27.36 60.94 -2.49
N SER A 421 -26.72 60.71 -1.33
CA SER A 421 -26.31 61.59 -0.24
C SER A 421 -25.49 60.81 0.84
N VAL A 422 -24.49 61.46 1.44
CA VAL A 422 -24.15 61.51 2.90
C VAL A 422 -23.37 60.38 3.64
N MET A 423 -22.22 60.82 4.18
CA MET A 423 -21.49 60.54 5.46
C MET A 423 -20.91 59.16 5.86
N ARG A 424 -19.56 59.07 5.75
CA ARG A 424 -18.47 58.89 6.78
C ARG A 424 -18.80 58.35 8.22
N PRO A 425 -17.78 57.94 9.03
CA PRO A 425 -16.58 57.12 8.78
C PRO A 425 -16.26 56.13 9.95
N GLY A 426 -15.22 55.29 9.82
CA GLY A 426 -14.47 54.81 11.01
C GLY A 426 -13.86 53.42 10.92
N GLY A 427 -12.59 53.29 11.34
CA GLY A 427 -12.02 52.02 11.79
C GLY A 427 -10.65 51.66 11.21
N SER A 428 -9.60 52.29 11.74
CA SER A 428 -8.19 51.90 11.57
C SER A 428 -7.75 51.00 12.72
N ALA A 429 -7.16 49.83 12.43
CA ALA A 429 -6.19 49.11 13.27
C ALA A 429 -5.47 48.06 12.38
N ALA A 430 -4.25 48.32 11.94
CA ALA A 430 -3.00 47.97 12.63
C ALA A 430 -2.84 46.45 12.87
N TYR A 431 -2.19 45.76 11.93
CA TYR A 431 -1.60 44.44 12.11
C TYR A 431 -0.10 44.61 12.05
N ASP A 432 0.58 44.35 13.17
CA ASP A 432 2.03 44.24 13.19
C ASP A 432 2.45 43.11 14.15
N ALA A 433 3.41 42.32 13.65
CA ALA A 433 4.28 41.36 14.32
C ALA A 433 3.67 40.15 15.06
N LEU A 434 4.03 38.94 14.58
CA LEU A 434 4.69 37.89 15.37
C LEU A 434 5.22 36.76 14.45
N GLN A 435 6.53 36.78 14.21
CA GLN A 435 7.29 35.64 13.65
C GLN A 435 7.61 34.60 14.73
N PRO A 436 7.56 33.28 14.45
CA PRO A 436 8.00 32.25 15.39
C PRO A 436 9.51 31.96 15.30
N ARG A 437 10.16 31.89 16.46
CA ARG A 437 11.60 31.69 16.63
C ARG A 437 12.05 30.24 16.41
N CYS A 438 13.03 30.13 15.52
CA CYS A 438 14.13 29.19 15.35
C CYS A 438 14.34 27.98 16.31
N ARG A 439 14.64 26.87 15.62
CA ARG A 439 15.17 25.56 16.04
C ARG A 439 16.48 25.65 16.83
N ARG A 440 16.65 24.79 17.86
CA ARG A 440 17.97 24.41 18.40
C ARG A 440 18.31 22.96 18.00
N ARG A 441 19.23 22.80 17.05
CA ARG A 441 20.00 21.56 16.82
C ARG A 441 21.27 21.61 17.68
N ARG A 442 21.51 20.62 18.54
CA ARG A 442 22.83 20.39 19.16
C ARG A 442 23.66 19.51 18.23
N ARG A 443 24.79 20.03 17.76
CA ARG A 443 25.89 19.24 17.17
C ARG A 443 26.79 18.79 18.32
N CYS A 444 27.03 17.49 18.46
CA CYS A 444 28.21 16.97 19.16
C CYS A 444 29.38 16.99 18.19
N ARG A 445 30.50 17.58 18.64
CA ARG A 445 31.79 17.59 17.94
C ARG A 445 32.72 16.66 18.72
N MET A 446 33.26 15.66 18.05
CA MET A 446 34.42 14.89 18.54
C MET A 446 35.67 15.77 18.45
N THR A 447 36.54 15.66 19.46
CA THR A 447 37.99 15.84 19.32
C THR A 447 38.68 15.03 20.42
N THR A 448 39.66 14.24 19.94
CA THR A 448 40.74 13.49 20.63
C THR A 448 40.37 12.42 21.62
#